data_AF-A0A2J7VLZ3-F1
#
_entry.id   AF-A0A2J7VLZ3-F1
#
_cell.length_a   1.000
_cell.length_b   1.000
_cell.length_c   1.000
_cell.angle_alpha   90.00
_cell.angle_beta   90.00
_cell.angle_gamma   90.00
#
_symmetry.space_group_name_H-M   'P 1'
#
loop_
_entity.id
_entity.type
_entity.pdbx_description
1 polymer ?
#
loop_
_entity_poly.entity_id
_entity_poly.type
_entity_poly.pdbx_seq_one_letter_code
_entity_poly.pdbx_strand_id
1 'polypeptide(L)'
;MPATPDEIKMLVDAFEAAHPRMARAMADLLLRGNVILEEHSLLDGSVGDGFEAFVFKVLEEHGVEKDQFAATLIALGRLRETIDHLDQIPP
;
A
#
# COMPACT_ATOMS: atom_id res chain seq x y z
N MET A 1 8.56 -18.84 17.55
CA MET A 1 8.58 -17.49 18.14
C MET A 1 7.94 -16.53 17.15
N PRO A 2 6.79 -15.90 17.51
CA PRO A 2 6.23 -14.80 16.72
C PRO A 2 7.22 -13.63 16.68
N ALA A 3 7.17 -12.81 15.63
CA ALA A 3 8.04 -11.63 15.57
C ALA A 3 7.82 -10.71 16.76
N THR A 4 8.91 -10.12 17.23
CA THR A 4 8.85 -9.08 18.24
C THR A 4 8.28 -7.79 17.64
N PRO A 5 7.59 -6.95 18.43
CA PRO A 5 7.13 -5.63 17.98
C PRO A 5 8.25 -4.77 17.38
N ASP A 6 9.48 -4.94 17.85
CA ASP A 6 10.67 -4.23 17.36
C ASP A 6 11.07 -4.69 15.94
N GLU A 7 10.96 -5.98 15.63
CA GLU A 7 11.23 -6.51 14.28
C GLU A 7 10.19 -6.02 13.26
N ILE A 8 8.91 -6.00 13.64
CA ILE A 8 7.84 -5.44 12.81
C ILE A 8 8.09 -3.93 12.58
N LYS A 9 8.45 -3.20 13.63
CA LYS A 9 8.79 -1.78 13.53
C LYS A 9 9.96 -1.54 12.58
N MET A 10 11.02 -2.35 12.65
CA MET A 10 12.17 -2.23 11.75
C MET A 10 11.78 -2.44 10.27
N LEU A 11 10.91 -3.41 9.97
CA LEU A 11 10.42 -3.66 8.61
C LEU A 11 9.59 -2.47 8.10
N VAL A 12 8.72 -1.92 8.94
CA VAL A 12 7.93 -0.73 8.61
C VAL A 12 8.85 0.47 8.37
N ASP A 13 9.76 0.77 9.30
CA ASP A 13 10.68 1.92 9.19
C ASP A 13 11.56 1.82 7.93
N ALA A 14 12.02 0.61 7.57
CA ALA A 14 12.78 0.38 6.35
C ALA A 14 11.95 0.67 5.08
N PHE A 15 10.69 0.22 5.05
CA PHE A 15 9.76 0.55 3.97
C PHE A 15 9.50 2.05 3.89
N GLU A 16 9.30 2.70 5.04
CA GLU A 16 9.04 4.14 5.10
C GLU A 16 10.20 5.00 4.59
N ALA A 17 11.42 4.56 4.86
CA ALA A 17 12.65 5.22 4.40
C ALA A 17 12.91 4.98 2.90
N ALA A 18 12.55 3.80 2.37
CA ALA A 18 12.79 3.43 0.99
C ALA A 18 11.82 4.07 -0.02
N HIS A 19 10.64 4.49 0.43
CA HIS A 19 9.58 4.98 -0.45
C HIS A 19 9.07 6.38 -0.07
N PRO A 20 8.85 7.29 -1.05
CA PRO A 20 8.34 8.63 -0.79
C PRO A 20 7.02 8.60 -0.03
N ARG A 21 6.86 9.54 0.91
CA ARG A 21 5.65 9.65 1.75
C ARG A 21 4.36 9.65 0.94
N MET A 22 4.32 10.38 -0.17
CA MET A 22 3.11 10.46 -1.00
C MET A 22 2.82 9.13 -1.72
N ALA A 23 3.85 8.48 -2.26
CA ALA A 23 3.72 7.16 -2.87
C ALA A 23 3.14 6.14 -1.87
N ARG A 24 3.63 6.16 -0.63
CA ARG A 24 3.14 5.29 0.45
C ARG A 24 1.69 5.57 0.82
N ALA A 25 1.34 6.85 0.98
CA ALA A 25 -0.02 7.25 1.33
C ALA A 25 -1.03 6.86 0.24
N MET A 26 -0.69 7.09 -1.03
CA MET A 26 -1.53 6.73 -2.17
C MET A 26 -1.62 5.22 -2.37
N ALA A 27 -0.56 4.46 -2.05
CA ALA A 27 -0.59 3.00 -2.12
C ALA A 27 -1.54 2.41 -1.08
N ASP A 28 -1.49 2.90 0.17
CA ASP A 28 -2.42 2.48 1.22
C ASP A 28 -3.87 2.87 0.88
N LEU A 29 -4.06 4.09 0.37
CA LEU A 29 -5.37 4.57 -0.07
C LEU A 29 -5.93 3.71 -1.20
N LEU A 30 -5.16 3.44 -2.25
CA LEU A 30 -5.58 2.63 -3.39
C LEU A 30 -6.02 1.25 -2.95
N LEU A 31 -5.24 0.57 -2.09
CA LEU A 31 -5.59 -0.76 -1.61
C LEU A 31 -6.88 -0.76 -0.78
N ARG A 32 -7.03 0.17 0.17
CA ARG A 32 -8.24 0.26 1.00
C ARG A 32 -9.47 0.68 0.18
N GLY A 33 -9.28 1.64 -0.72
CA GLY A 33 -10.33 2.14 -1.60
C GLY A 33 -10.86 1.06 -2.52
N ASN A 34 -9.97 0.25 -3.12
CA ASN A 34 -10.38 -0.85 -3.99
C ASN A 34 -11.25 -1.88 -3.24
N VAL A 35 -10.88 -2.24 -2.01
CA VAL A 35 -11.69 -3.15 -1.17
C VAL A 35 -13.10 -2.57 -0.93
N ILE A 36 -13.20 -1.30 -0.54
CA ILE A 36 -14.49 -0.65 -0.28
C ILE A 36 -15.33 -0.57 -1.56
N LEU A 37 -14.71 -0.20 -2.68
CA LEU A 37 -15.40 -0.11 -3.97
C LEU A 37 -15.88 -1.48 -4.44
N GLU A 38 -15.08 -2.54 -4.23
CA GLU A 38 -15.45 -3.91 -4.56
C GLU A 38 -16.64 -4.39 -3.71
N GLU A 39 -16.59 -4.18 -2.40
CA GLU A 39 -17.66 -4.52 -1.45
C GLU A 39 -19.02 -3.89 -1.82
N HIS A 40 -18.98 -2.72 -2.48
CA HIS A 40 -20.17 -1.99 -2.92
C HIS A 40 -20.49 -2.16 -4.42
N SER A 41 -19.77 -3.02 -5.15
CA SER A 41 -19.93 -3.21 -6.60
C SER A 41 -19.77 -1.90 -7.40
N LEU A 42 -18.88 -1.03 -6.94
CA LEU A 42 -18.54 0.27 -7.54
C LEU A 42 -17.13 0.29 -8.16
N LEU A 43 -16.34 -0.77 -7.95
CA LEU A 43 -14.98 -0.88 -8.48
C LEU A 43 -14.99 -0.91 -10.01
N ASP A 44 -15.82 -1.76 -10.60
CA ASP A 44 -15.96 -1.85 -12.05
C ASP A 44 -16.99 -0.81 -12.52
N GLY A 45 -16.50 0.41 -12.83
CA GLY A 45 -17.34 1.48 -13.37
C GLY A 45 -16.75 2.87 -13.16
N SER A 46 -17.52 3.91 -13.48
CA SER A 46 -17.04 5.30 -13.47
C SER A 46 -16.57 5.80 -12.10
N VAL A 47 -17.04 5.17 -11.01
CA VAL A 47 -16.59 5.50 -9.64
C VAL A 47 -15.18 4.96 -9.41
N GLY A 48 -14.92 3.68 -9.73
CA GLY A 48 -13.59 3.10 -9.69
C GLY A 48 -12.60 3.80 -10.62
N ASP A 49 -12.98 4.07 -11.86
CA ASP A 49 -12.15 4.81 -12.82
C ASP A 49 -11.78 6.21 -12.27
N GLY A 50 -12.76 6.90 -11.67
CA GLY A 50 -12.55 8.21 -11.06
C GLY A 50 -11.63 8.16 -9.84
N PHE A 51 -11.74 7.11 -9.03
CA PHE A 51 -10.87 6.88 -7.89
C PHE A 51 -9.42 6.60 -8.32
N GLU A 52 -9.21 5.73 -9.30
CA GLU A 52 -7.88 5.44 -9.84
C GLU A 52 -7.25 6.70 -10.48
N ALA A 53 -8.03 7.44 -11.26
CA ALA A 53 -7.58 8.70 -11.87
C ALA A 53 -7.20 9.75 -10.80
N PHE A 54 -7.95 9.83 -9.70
CA PHE A 54 -7.60 10.69 -8.56
C PHE A 54 -6.24 10.32 -7.97
N VAL A 55 -6.00 9.02 -7.72
CA VAL A 55 -4.73 8.53 -7.17
C VAL A 55 -3.56 8.91 -8.09
N PHE A 56 -3.67 8.64 -9.39
CA PHE A 56 -2.60 8.97 -10.34
C PHE A 56 -2.36 10.47 -10.48
N LYS A 57 -3.41 11.28 -10.45
CA LYS A 57 -3.28 12.73 -10.49
C LYS A 57 -2.50 13.27 -9.29
N VAL A 58 -2.80 12.79 -8.07
CA VAL A 58 -2.08 13.22 -6.86
C VAL A 58 -0.60 12.81 -6.92
N LEU A 59 -0.31 11.61 -7.44
CA LEU A 59 1.07 11.15 -7.63
C LEU A 59 1.85 12.06 -8.60
N GLU A 60 1.23 12.43 -9.72
CA GLU A 60 1.81 13.33 -10.71
C GLU A 60 2.08 14.73 -10.12
N GLU A 61 1.12 15.29 -9.39
CA GLU A 61 1.26 16.60 -8.70
C GLU A 61 2.42 16.64 -7.71
N HIS A 62 2.84 15.48 -7.19
CA HIS A 62 3.94 15.33 -6.25
C HIS A 62 5.24 14.79 -6.90
N GLY A 63 5.28 14.68 -8.23
CA GLY A 63 6.44 14.20 -8.96
C GLY A 63 6.79 12.73 -8.68
N VAL A 64 5.81 11.92 -8.28
CA VAL A 64 5.99 10.47 -8.10
C VAL A 64 5.75 9.77 -9.43
N GLU A 65 6.78 9.13 -9.96
CA GLU A 65 6.69 8.39 -11.20
C GLU A 65 5.90 7.08 -11.03
N LYS A 66 5.27 6.61 -12.11
CA LYS A 66 4.48 5.37 -12.12
C LYS A 66 5.30 4.15 -11.68
N ASP A 67 6.55 4.03 -12.13
CA ASP A 67 7.42 2.92 -11.78
C ASP A 67 7.79 2.94 -10.28
N GLN A 68 8.00 4.14 -9.74
CA GLN A 68 8.24 4.32 -8.31
C GLN A 68 7.00 3.94 -7.50
N PHE A 69 5.81 4.35 -7.94
CA PHE A 69 4.56 3.98 -7.29
C PHE A 69 4.28 2.47 -7.36
N ALA A 70 4.50 1.84 -8.51
CA ALA A 70 4.38 0.40 -8.68
C ALA A 70 5.35 -0.36 -7.75
N ALA A 71 6.59 0.10 -7.63
CA ALA A 71 7.55 -0.46 -6.67
C ALA A 71 7.06 -0.32 -5.22
N THR A 72 6.46 0.82 -4.86
CA THR A 72 5.85 1.02 -3.54
C THR A 72 4.68 0.07 -3.28
N LEU A 73 3.79 -0.16 -4.27
CA LEU A 73 2.68 -1.10 -4.14
C LEU A 73 3.16 -2.53 -3.89
N ILE A 74 4.16 -2.98 -4.65
CA ILE A 74 4.75 -4.32 -4.49
C ILE A 74 5.40 -4.45 -3.11
N ALA A 75 6.18 -3.45 -2.69
CA ALA A 75 6.85 -3.46 -1.40
C ALA A 75 5.85 -3.43 -0.23
N LEU A 76 4.75 -2.67 -0.35
CA LEU A 76 3.68 -2.64 0.64
C LEU A 76 2.97 -3.99 0.76
N GLY A 77 2.67 -4.65 -0.37
CA GLY A 77 2.10 -6.00 -0.40
C GLY A 77 3.00 -7.01 0.32
N ARG A 78 4.29 -7.03 -0.03
CA ARG A 78 5.30 -7.89 0.62
C ARG A 78 5.45 -7.62 2.11
N LEU A 79 5.41 -6.35 2.52
CA LEU A 79 5.50 -5.97 3.93
C LEU A 79 4.32 -6.54 4.71
N ARG A 80 3.10 -6.40 4.19
CA ARG A 80 1.88 -6.95 4.83
C ARG A 80 1.94 -8.47 4.90
N GLU A 81 2.29 -9.14 3.81
CA GLU A 81 2.48 -10.60 3.79
C GLU A 81 3.54 -11.06 4.80
N THR A 82 4.65 -10.32 4.93
CA THR A 82 5.71 -10.64 5.89
C THR A 82 5.21 -10.50 7.32
N ILE A 83 4.48 -9.42 7.63
CA ILE A 83 3.90 -9.21 8.96
C ILE A 83 2.88 -10.31 9.28
N ASP A 84 1.95 -10.59 8.37
CA ASP A 84 0.94 -11.63 8.53
C ASP A 84 1.58 -13.01 8.75
N HIS A 85 2.66 -13.32 8.03
CA HIS A 85 3.40 -14.56 8.22
C HIS A 85 4.03 -14.64 9.60
N LEU A 86 4.65 -13.55 10.07
CA LEU A 86 5.30 -13.48 11.38
C LEU A 86 4.31 -13.59 12.55
N ASP A 87 3.09 -13.07 12.38
CA ASP A 87 2.00 -13.19 13.36
C ASP A 87 1.44 -14.63 13.44
N GLN A 88 1.58 -15.43 12.38
CA GLN A 88 1.12 -16.82 12.33
C GLN A 88 2.12 -17.84 12.88
N ILE A 89 3.37 -17.46 13.20
CA ILE A 89 4.38 -18.38 13.74
C ILE A 89 4.08 -18.68 15.21
N PRO A 90 3.73 -19.92 15.59
CA PRO A 90 3.53 -20.28 16.99
C PRO A 90 4.83 -20.06 17.80
N PRO A 91 4.74 -19.81 19.13
CA PRO A 91 5.90 -19.57 19.99
C PRO A 91 6.95 -20.68 19.90
#